data_AF-A0A6I3X6D4-F1
#
_entry.id   AF-A0A6I3X6D4-F1
#
_cell.length_a   1.000
_cell.length_b   1.000
_cell.length_c   1.000
_cell.angle_alpha   90.00
_cell.angle_beta   90.00
_cell.angle_gamma   90.00
#
_symmetry.space_group_name_H-M   'P 1'
#
loop_
_entity.id
_entity.type
_entity.pdbx_description
1 polymer ?
#
loop_
_entity_poly.entity_id
_entity_poly.type
_entity_poly.pdbx_seq_one_letter_code
_entity_poly.pdbx_strand_id
1 'polypeptide(L)'
;MSGLAYVLDFTASTTACVAVGLLVSAAAWLLRDGLRLVTHLRAADRLIAAGIPERDALRQAGCLFWQTPWYRRIFRRYPRLRA
;
A
#
# COMPACT_ATOMS: atom_id res chain seq x y z
N MET A 1 -40.59 11.86 -16.07
CA MET A 1 -39.59 11.33 -15.11
C MET A 1 -39.58 12.26 -13.91
N SER A 2 -39.99 11.78 -12.73
CA SER A 2 -40.15 12.58 -11.51
C SER A 2 -38.78 12.97 -10.93
N GLY A 3 -38.64 14.21 -10.43
CA GLY A 3 -37.36 14.75 -9.93
C GLY A 3 -36.69 13.91 -8.82
N LEU A 4 -37.45 13.10 -8.08
CA LEU A 4 -36.92 12.16 -7.10
C LEU A 4 -36.08 11.04 -7.72
N ALA A 5 -36.44 10.56 -8.91
CA ALA A 5 -35.67 9.53 -9.62
C ALA A 5 -34.30 10.06 -10.08
N TYR A 6 -34.25 11.31 -10.53
CA TYR A 6 -33.01 11.97 -10.95
C TYR A 6 -32.02 12.17 -9.80
N VAL A 7 -32.51 12.58 -8.61
CA VAL A 7 -31.66 12.78 -7.43
C VAL A 7 -31.09 11.47 -6.89
N LEU A 8 -31.86 10.38 -6.93
CA LEU A 8 -31.38 9.04 -6.54
C LEU A 8 -30.33 8.51 -7.52
N ASP A 9 -30.51 8.71 -8.82
CA ASP A 9 -29.55 8.27 -9.84
C ASP A 9 -28.25 9.08 -9.80
N PHE A 10 -28.35 10.40 -9.54
CA PHE A 10 -27.20 11.29 -9.35
C PHE A 10 -26.39 10.97 -8.08
N THR A 11 -27.06 10.64 -6.97
CA THR A 11 -26.38 10.24 -5.72
C THR A 11 -25.76 8.85 -5.81
N ALA A 12 -26.42 7.90 -6.49
CA ALA A 12 -25.87 6.58 -6.76
C ALA A 12 -24.64 6.65 -7.68
N SER A 13 -24.69 7.45 -8.74
CA SER A 13 -23.54 7.65 -9.65
C SER A 13 -22.36 8.33 -8.95
N THR A 14 -22.62 9.35 -8.11
CA THR A 14 -21.56 10.03 -7.34
C THR A 14 -20.89 9.09 -6.34
N THR A 15 -21.67 8.31 -5.59
CA THR A 15 -21.13 7.35 -4.62
C THR A 15 -20.33 6.23 -5.30
N ALA A 16 -20.79 5.74 -6.46
CA ALA A 16 -20.04 4.80 -7.28
C ALA A 16 -18.70 5.36 -7.76
N CYS A 17 -18.68 6.61 -8.25
CA CYS A 17 -17.44 7.28 -8.66
C CYS A 17 -16.45 7.43 -7.50
N VAL A 18 -16.93 7.80 -6.31
CA VAL A 18 -16.09 7.91 -5.10
C VAL A 18 -15.53 6.54 -4.71
N ALA A 19 -16.36 5.49 -4.72
CA ALA A 19 -15.93 4.14 -4.40
C ALA A 19 -14.85 3.64 -5.38
N VAL A 20 -15.05 3.85 -6.68
CA VAL A 20 -14.04 3.52 -7.71
C VAL A 20 -12.76 4.32 -7.48
N GLY A 21 -12.86 5.62 -7.20
CA GLY A 21 -11.70 6.46 -6.90
C GLY A 21 -10.89 5.97 -5.70
N LEU A 22 -11.57 5.52 -4.64
CA LEU A 22 -10.93 4.92 -3.47
C LEU A 22 -10.23 3.60 -3.80
N LEU A 23 -10.89 2.72 -4.57
CA LEU A 23 -10.30 1.45 -5.00
C LEU A 23 -9.05 1.65 -5.86
N VAL A 24 -9.12 2.56 -6.83
CA VAL A 24 -7.98 2.89 -7.70
C VAL A 24 -6.83 3.49 -6.87
N SER A 25 -7.13 4.39 -5.94
CA SER A 25 -6.13 4.98 -5.05
C SER A 25 -5.47 3.94 -4.15
N ALA A 26 -6.26 3.01 -3.59
CA ALA A 26 -5.75 1.91 -2.78
C ALA A 26 -4.87 0.97 -3.61
N ALA A 27 -5.29 0.61 -4.83
CA ALA A 27 -4.51 -0.22 -5.74
C ALA A 27 -3.18 0.44 -6.13
N ALA A 28 -3.21 1.74 -6.47
CA ALA A 28 -2.00 2.51 -6.78
C ALA A 28 -1.04 2.58 -5.59
N TRP A 29 -1.58 2.74 -4.37
CA TRP A 29 -0.80 2.74 -3.15
C TRP A 29 -0.14 1.38 -2.88
N LEU A 30 -0.88 0.28 -3.02
CA LEU A 30 -0.36 -1.08 -2.88
C LEU A 30 0.73 -1.39 -3.91
N LEU A 31 0.51 -1.00 -5.18
CA LEU A 31 1.51 -1.16 -6.24
C LEU A 31 2.80 -0.39 -5.89
N ARG A 32 2.68 0.84 -5.41
CA ARG A 32 3.83 1.64 -4.98
C ARG A 32 4.57 1.01 -3.79
N ASP A 33 3.85 0.43 -2.83
CA ASP A 33 4.46 -0.27 -1.68
C ASP A 33 5.20 -1.55 -2.13
N GLY A 34 4.60 -2.30 -3.05
CA GLY A 34 5.22 -3.49 -3.66
C GLY A 34 6.48 -3.16 -4.45
N LEU A 35 6.46 -2.10 -5.26
CA LEU A 35 7.65 -1.65 -6.00
C LEU A 35 8.79 -1.24 -5.05
N ARG A 36 8.47 -0.58 -3.92
CA ARG A 36 9.47 -0.28 -2.88
C ARG A 36 10.05 -1.56 -2.27
N LEU A 37 9.24 -2.56 -1.97
CA LEU A 37 9.74 -3.85 -1.49
C LEU A 37 10.73 -4.48 -2.48
N VAL A 38 10.39 -4.49 -3.78
CA VAL A 38 11.27 -5.03 -4.82
C VAL A 38 12.62 -4.31 -4.84
N THR A 39 12.65 -2.99 -4.64
CA THR A 39 13.93 -2.25 -4.56
C THR A 39 14.78 -2.67 -3.35
N HIS A 40 14.16 -2.92 -2.21
CA HIS A 40 14.86 -3.41 -1.02
C HIS A 40 15.36 -4.86 -1.19
N LEU A 41 14.56 -5.72 -1.82
CA LEU A 41 14.98 -7.10 -2.14
C LEU A 41 16.16 -7.11 -3.10
N ARG A 42 16.13 -6.31 -4.17
CA ARG A 42 17.27 -6.16 -5.09
C ARG A 42 18.52 -5.63 -4.39
N ALA A 43 18.37 -4.75 -3.40
CA ALA A 43 19.50 -4.30 -2.59
C ALA A 43 20.04 -5.44 -1.70
N ALA A 44 19.16 -6.24 -1.11
CA ALA A 44 19.56 -7.43 -0.35
C ALA A 44 20.28 -8.45 -1.24
N ASP A 45 19.80 -8.72 -2.45
CA ASP A 45 20.45 -9.63 -3.40
C ASP A 45 21.88 -9.20 -3.73
N ARG A 46 22.13 -7.89 -3.89
CA ARG A 46 23.49 -7.35 -4.10
C ARG A 46 24.39 -7.57 -2.89
N LEU A 47 23.86 -7.44 -1.68
CA LEU A 47 24.61 -7.70 -0.44
C LEU A 47 24.93 -9.20 -0.30
N ILE A 48 23.98 -10.07 -0.64
CA ILE A 48 24.19 -11.53 -0.65
C ILE A 48 25.25 -11.91 -1.68
N ALA A 49 25.20 -11.33 -2.87
CA ALA A 49 26.21 -11.54 -3.91
C ALA A 49 27.61 -11.05 -3.49
N ALA A 50 27.69 -10.08 -2.58
CA ALA A 50 28.94 -9.63 -1.95
C ALA A 50 29.41 -10.53 -0.80
N GLY A 51 28.71 -11.65 -0.52
CA GLY A 51 29.07 -12.62 0.50
C GLY A 51 28.48 -12.35 1.89
N ILE A 52 27.58 -11.37 2.03
CA ILE A 52 26.91 -11.10 3.30
C ILE A 52 25.82 -12.17 3.53
N PRO A 53 25.75 -12.78 4.73
CA PRO A 53 24.72 -13.75 5.02
C PRO A 53 23.31 -13.15 4.88
N GLU A 54 22.38 -13.93 4.34
CA GLU A 54 21.04 -13.49 3.93
C GLU A 54 20.31 -12.69 5.00
N ARG A 55 20.33 -13.15 6.25
CA ARG A 55 19.64 -12.49 7.37
C ARG A 55 20.18 -11.07 7.63
N ASP A 56 21.48 -10.88 7.50
CA ASP A 56 22.12 -9.58 7.69
C ASP A 56 21.95 -8.68 6.47
N ALA A 57 21.97 -9.26 5.27
CA ALA A 57 21.65 -8.56 4.03
C ALA A 57 20.20 -8.02 4.03
N LEU A 58 19.22 -8.84 4.43
CA LEU A 58 17.82 -8.44 4.56
C LEU A 58 17.63 -7.37 5.65
N ARG A 59 18.38 -7.45 6.75
CA ARG A 59 18.36 -6.45 7.82
C ARG A 59 18.95 -5.12 7.35
N GLN A 60 20.11 -5.13 6.70
CA GLN A 60 20.78 -3.93 6.16
C GLN A 60 19.96 -3.29 5.03
N ALA A 61 19.38 -4.09 4.15
CA ALA A 61 18.52 -3.61 3.07
C ALA A 61 17.18 -3.06 3.58
N GLY A 62 16.80 -3.29 4.84
CA GLY A 62 15.55 -2.80 5.43
C GLY A 62 14.34 -3.68 5.14
N CYS A 63 14.52 -4.87 4.55
CA CYS A 63 13.42 -5.79 4.20
C CYS A 63 12.61 -6.26 5.41
N LEU A 64 13.20 -6.25 6.61
CA LEU A 64 12.51 -6.64 7.86
C LEU A 64 11.26 -5.80 8.16
N PHE A 65 11.22 -4.54 7.73
CA PHE A 65 10.02 -3.72 7.91
C PHE A 65 8.82 -4.34 7.17
N TRP A 66 9.04 -4.92 5.98
CA TRP A 66 8.01 -5.53 5.13
C TRP A 66 7.56 -6.92 5.59
N GLN A 67 8.26 -7.55 6.53
CA GLN A 67 7.79 -8.78 7.19
C GLN A 67 6.57 -8.53 8.09
N THR A 68 6.35 -7.27 8.50
CA THR A 68 5.18 -6.90 9.29
C THR A 68 3.94 -6.78 8.39
N PRO A 69 2.76 -7.29 8.81
CA PRO A 69 1.52 -7.11 8.06
C PRO A 69 1.24 -5.64 7.74
N TRP A 70 0.72 -5.36 6.54
CA TRP A 70 0.52 -3.99 6.02
C TRP A 70 -0.31 -3.12 6.98
N TYR A 71 -1.35 -3.67 7.62
CA TYR A 71 -2.18 -2.93 8.56
C TYR A 71 -1.37 -2.44 9.78
N ARG A 72 -0.45 -3.27 10.32
CA ARG A 72 0.44 -2.86 11.41
C ARG A 72 1.44 -1.78 10.97
N ARG A 73 1.87 -1.81 9.70
CA ARG A 73 2.78 -0.82 9.13
C ARG A 73 2.14 0.56 9.00
N ILE A 74 0.85 0.62 8.64
CA ILE A 74 0.09 1.88 8.54
C ILE A 74 0.05 2.60 9.89
N PHE A 75 -0.25 1.90 10.99
CA PHE A 75 -0.30 2.51 12.32
C PHE A 75 1.07 2.95 12.85
N ARG A 76 2.17 2.32 12.41
CA ARG A 76 3.53 2.81 12.70
C ARG A 76 3.85 4.11 11.95
N ARG A 77 3.36 4.25 10.72
CA ARG A 77 3.58 5.44 9.88
C ARG A 77 2.65 6.60 10.25
N TYR A 78 1.45 6.28 10.75
CA TYR A 78 0.43 7.24 11.15
C TYR A 78 -0.10 6.89 12.55
N PRO A 79 0.68 7.21 13.61
CA PRO A 79 0.28 6.90 14.98
C PRO A 79 -1.05 7.56 15.38
N ARG A 80 -1.40 8.68 14.73
CA ARG A 80 -2.65 9.42 14.95
C ARG A 80 -3.92 8.68 14.50
N LEU A 81 -3.81 7.63 13.69
CA LEU A 81 -4.96 6.82 13.24
C LEU A 81 -5.34 5.72 14.23
N ARG A 82 -4.63 5.60 15.36
CA ARG A 82 -4.86 4.55 16.37
C ARG A 82 -5.88 4.95 17.45
N ALA A 83 -6.51 6.12 17.31
CA ALA A 83 -7.48 6.67 18.25
C ALA A 83 -8.89 6.11 18.00
#